data_AF-A0A662JBA5-F1
#
_entry.id   AF-A0A662JBA5-F1
#
_cell.length_a   1.000
_cell.length_b   1.000
_cell.length_c   1.000
_cell.angle_alpha   90.00
_cell.angle_beta   90.00
_cell.angle_gamma   90.00
#
_symmetry.space_group_name_H-M   'P 1'
#
loop_
_entity.id
_entity.type
_entity.pdbx_description
1 polymer ?
#
loop_
_entity_poly.entity_id
_entity_poly.type
_entity_poly.pdbx_seq_one_letter_code
_entity_poly.pdbx_strand_id
1 'polypeptide(L)'
;AVIIQSAVHDPETGKYKRRVLSVNEILGYDPAEGRFEFIEVFSWEPSSDTFQFRGLGSSYLLETKIAIMKGLSGREIRKVYEELDLRAKIIDLMRKLNIRDYWEVWETLVWIHNVGLEKAYEKLKRQAMFKLGPQAITDEPLIKGL
;
A
#
# COMPACT_ATOMS: atom_id res chain seq x y z
N ALA A 1 10.40 6.79 -5.66
CA ALA A 1 10.43 5.31 -5.79
C ALA A 1 10.31 4.94 -7.27
N VAL A 2 10.91 3.82 -7.66
CA VAL A 2 10.82 3.22 -9.00
C VAL A 2 9.95 1.98 -8.92
N ILE A 3 8.99 1.85 -9.83
CA ILE A 3 8.06 0.73 -9.91
C ILE A 3 8.39 -0.08 -11.16
N ILE A 4 8.66 -1.37 -11.00
CA ILE A 4 8.90 -2.29 -12.11
C ILE A 4 7.61 -3.07 -12.37
N GLN A 5 7.07 -2.99 -13.58
CA GLN A 5 5.85 -3.70 -13.97
C GLN A 5 6.09 -4.54 -15.23
N SER A 6 5.51 -5.73 -15.29
CA SER A 6 5.62 -6.61 -16.45
C SER A 6 4.33 -7.35 -16.78
N ALA A 7 4.26 -7.92 -17.99
CA ALA A 7 3.32 -8.98 -18.33
C ALA A 7 3.92 -10.31 -17.87
N VAL A 8 3.19 -11.05 -17.06
CA VAL A 8 3.59 -12.37 -16.57
C VAL A 8 2.62 -13.41 -17.11
N HIS A 9 3.16 -14.56 -17.51
CA HIS A 9 2.34 -15.67 -17.98
C HIS A 9 1.75 -16.41 -16.78
N ASP A 10 0.43 -16.57 -16.76
CA ASP A 10 -0.25 -17.38 -15.76
C ASP A 10 -0.24 -18.85 -16.20
N PRO A 11 0.48 -19.74 -15.50
CA PRO A 11 0.55 -21.15 -15.87
C PRO A 11 -0.79 -21.88 -15.72
N GLU A 12 -1.70 -21.41 -14.85
CA GLU A 12 -2.99 -22.06 -14.62
C GLU A 12 -3.99 -21.73 -15.72
N THR A 13 -4.06 -20.47 -16.14
CA THR A 13 -5.05 -20.00 -17.13
C THR A 13 -4.49 -19.85 -18.55
N GLY A 14 -3.17 -19.89 -18.73
CA GLY A 14 -2.47 -19.65 -20.00
C GLY A 14 -2.54 -18.19 -20.49
N LYS A 15 -3.07 -17.27 -19.68
CA LYS A 15 -3.25 -15.86 -20.03
C LYS A 15 -2.14 -15.00 -19.45
N TYR A 16 -1.91 -13.84 -20.06
CA TYR A 16 -1.02 -12.83 -19.48
C TYR A 16 -1.74 -12.00 -18.42
N LYS A 17 -1.06 -11.78 -17.29
CA LYS A 17 -1.46 -10.86 -16.23
C LYS A 17 -0.47 -9.70 -16.16
N ARG A 18 -0.92 -8.51 -15.75
CA ARG A 18 -0.02 -7.41 -15.39
C ARG A 18 0.26 -7.43 -13.90
N ARG A 19 1.54 -7.37 -13.52
CA ARG A 19 2.01 -7.38 -12.14
C ARG A 19 3.10 -6.35 -11.94
N VAL A 20 3.04 -5.66 -10.80
CA VAL A 20 4.16 -4.88 -10.28
C VAL A 20 5.15 -5.87 -9.67
N LEU A 21 6.30 -6.08 -10.30
CA LEU A 21 7.28 -7.07 -9.85
C LEU A 21 8.00 -6.59 -8.60
N SER A 22 8.37 -5.31 -8.56
CA SER A 22 8.97 -4.69 -7.38
C SER A 22 8.75 -3.19 -7.31
N VAL A 23 8.84 -2.67 -6.08
CA VAL A 23 8.88 -1.23 -5.78
C VAL A 23 10.19 -0.96 -5.06
N ASN A 24 10.98 -0.04 -5.60
CA ASN A 24 12.35 0.22 -5.18
C ASN A 24 12.52 1.68 -4.77
N GLU A 25 13.15 1.92 -3.62
CA GLU A 25 13.55 3.24 -3.15
C GLU A 25 15.02 3.46 -3.51
N ILE A 26 15.31 4.36 -4.44
CA ILE A 26 16.69 4.73 -4.77
C ILE A 26 17.22 5.62 -3.64
N LEU A 27 18.34 5.21 -3.04
CA LEU A 27 19.03 5.95 -2.00
C LEU A 27 20.02 6.95 -2.59
N GLY A 28 20.75 6.52 -3.62
CA GLY A 28 21.79 7.32 -4.23
C GLY A 28 22.56 6.56 -5.31
N TYR A 29 23.61 7.19 -5.80
CA TYR A 29 24.54 6.65 -6.77
C TYR A 29 25.92 6.54 -6.14
N ASP A 30 26.53 5.36 -6.16
CA ASP A 30 27.92 5.16 -5.77
C ASP A 30 28.82 5.34 -7.02
N PRO A 31 29.62 6.42 -7.09
CA PRO A 31 30.52 6.65 -8.21
C PRO A 31 31.76 5.74 -8.21
N ALA A 32 32.16 5.17 -7.06
CA ALA A 32 33.30 4.27 -6.99
C ALA A 32 32.99 2.92 -7.63
N GLU A 33 31.77 2.41 -7.42
CA GLU A 33 31.30 1.15 -7.98
C GLU A 33 30.48 1.31 -9.28
N GLY A 34 30.10 2.54 -9.62
CA GLY A 34 29.33 2.84 -10.82
C GLY A 34 27.89 2.30 -10.80
N ARG A 35 27.27 2.19 -9.61
CA ARG A 35 25.93 1.60 -9.43
C ARG A 35 25.01 2.45 -8.56
N PHE A 36 23.71 2.26 -8.74
CA PHE A 36 22.69 2.85 -7.86
C PHE A 36 22.45 1.94 -6.66
N GLU A 37 22.41 2.54 -5.47
CA GLU A 37 21.96 1.88 -4.26
C GLU A 37 20.45 2.06 -4.11
N PHE A 38 19.75 0.97 -3.80
CA PHE A 38 18.30 0.99 -3.62
C PHE A 38 17.81 -0.06 -2.61
N ILE A 39 16.62 0.18 -2.06
CA ILE A 39 15.91 -0.73 -1.16
C ILE A 39 14.65 -1.24 -1.88
N GLU A 40 14.51 -2.55 -2.04
CA GLU A 40 13.28 -3.17 -2.54
C GLU A 40 12.26 -3.26 -1.38
N VAL A 41 11.23 -2.40 -1.41
CA VAL A 41 10.23 -2.31 -0.34
C VAL A 41 8.99 -3.17 -0.59
N PHE A 42 8.72 -3.51 -1.85
CA PHE A 42 7.71 -4.51 -2.22
C PHE A 42 8.26 -5.43 -3.28
N SER A 43 7.87 -6.70 -3.20
CA SER A 43 8.18 -7.71 -4.20
C SER A 43 7.00 -8.63 -4.48
N TRP A 44 6.88 -9.09 -5.70
CA TRP A 44 5.91 -10.09 -6.10
C TRP A 44 6.48 -11.51 -6.03
N GLU A 45 5.75 -12.42 -5.41
CA GLU A 45 6.05 -13.86 -5.33
C GLU A 45 5.26 -14.59 -6.43
N PRO A 46 5.93 -15.07 -7.51
CA PRO A 46 5.25 -15.67 -8.65
C PRO A 46 4.50 -16.96 -8.30
N SER A 47 5.02 -17.75 -7.35
CA SER A 47 4.46 -19.07 -7.02
C SER A 47 3.07 -19.00 -6.36
N SER A 48 2.83 -17.94 -5.58
CA SER A 48 1.56 -17.75 -4.85
C SER A 48 0.73 -16.58 -5.39
N ASP A 49 1.23 -15.86 -6.40
CA ASP A 49 0.65 -14.62 -6.92
C ASP A 49 0.37 -13.60 -5.80
N THR A 50 1.29 -13.47 -4.85
CA THR A 50 1.17 -12.56 -3.70
C THR A 50 2.22 -11.46 -3.72
N PHE A 51 1.94 -10.36 -3.02
CA PHE A 51 2.91 -9.28 -2.78
C PHE A 51 3.40 -9.34 -1.35
N GLN A 52 4.71 -9.21 -1.18
CA GLN A 52 5.38 -9.15 0.11
C GLN A 52 5.82 -7.72 0.36
N PHE A 53 5.44 -7.17 1.51
CA PHE A 53 5.97 -5.90 1.99
C PHE A 53 7.24 -6.17 2.79
N ARG A 54 8.35 -5.58 2.35
CA ARG A 54 9.66 -5.68 3.01
C ARG A 54 10.12 -4.35 3.61
N GLY A 55 9.29 -3.32 3.49
CA GLY A 55 9.62 -1.95 3.92
C GLY A 55 9.55 -1.71 5.42
N LEU A 56 8.98 -2.62 6.23
CA LEU A 56 8.93 -2.43 7.68
C LEU A 56 10.35 -2.44 8.26
N GLY A 57 10.75 -1.34 8.90
CA GLY A 57 12.09 -1.20 9.47
C GLY A 57 13.19 -0.90 8.46
N SER A 58 12.86 -0.77 7.17
CA SER A 58 13.84 -0.65 6.08
C SER A 58 13.52 0.46 5.08
N SER A 59 12.27 0.94 5.01
CA SER A 59 11.92 2.01 4.07
C SER A 59 12.53 3.34 4.50
N TYR A 60 13.48 3.81 3.70
CA TYR A 60 14.13 5.09 3.89
C TYR A 60 13.14 6.25 3.74
N LEU A 61 12.22 6.16 2.78
CA LEU A 61 11.21 7.19 2.57
C LEU A 61 10.23 7.27 3.75
N LEU A 62 9.72 6.15 4.25
CA LEU A 62 8.78 6.16 5.37
C LEU A 62 9.45 6.65 6.66
N GLU A 63 10.64 6.15 6.97
CA GLU A 63 11.28 6.37 8.27
C GLU A 63 12.09 7.65 8.35
N THR A 64 12.75 8.05 7.26
CA THR A 64 13.67 9.20 7.27
C THR A 64 13.08 10.43 6.58
N LYS A 65 12.13 10.28 5.65
CA LYS A 65 11.50 11.44 5.00
C LYS A 65 10.14 11.74 5.61
N ILE A 66 9.21 10.79 5.55
CA ILE A 66 7.82 11.01 5.99
C ILE A 66 7.75 11.19 7.50
N ALA A 67 8.39 10.34 8.31
CA ALA A 67 8.36 10.50 9.76
C ALA A 67 8.88 11.88 10.20
N ILE A 68 9.99 12.36 9.62
CA ILE A 68 10.55 13.68 9.90
C ILE A 68 9.59 14.80 9.47
N MET A 69 9.02 14.72 8.26
CA MET A 69 8.04 15.72 7.78
C MET A 69 6.81 15.82 8.69
N LYS A 70 6.43 14.71 9.34
CA LYS A 70 5.32 14.65 10.31
C LYS A 70 5.73 15.04 11.73
N GLY A 71 7.00 15.37 11.96
CA GLY A 71 7.52 15.71 13.30
C GLY A 71 7.51 14.53 14.27
N LEU A 72 7.51 13.29 13.77
CA LEU A 72 7.49 12.09 14.59
C LEU A 72 8.90 11.76 15.08
N SER A 73 9.01 11.43 16.37
CA SER A 73 10.26 10.91 16.93
C SER A 73 10.52 9.46 16.49
N GLY A 74 11.74 8.95 16.68
CA GLY A 74 12.09 7.57 16.34
C GLY A 74 11.18 6.52 17.01
N ARG A 75 10.69 6.79 18.24
CA ARG A 75 9.76 5.92 18.96
C ARG A 75 8.35 5.90 18.34
N GLU A 76 8.02 6.87 17.51
CA GLU A 76 6.71 7.06 16.89
C GLU A 76 6.68 6.67 15.42
N ILE A 77 7.80 6.16 14.86
CA ILE A 77 7.87 5.68 13.47
C ILE A 77 6.76 4.66 13.18
N ARG A 78 6.38 3.83 14.16
CA ARG A 78 5.26 2.89 14.06
C ARG A 78 3.95 3.55 13.60
N LYS A 79 3.70 4.82 13.97
CA LYS A 79 2.50 5.57 13.54
C LYS A 79 2.43 5.79 12.02
N VAL A 80 3.59 5.83 11.34
CA VAL A 80 3.64 5.92 9.86
C VAL A 80 3.10 4.64 9.25
N TYR A 81 3.51 3.49 9.78
CA TYR A 81 3.05 2.18 9.33
C TYR A 81 1.59 1.91 9.69
N GLU A 82 1.12 2.37 10.85
CA GLU A 82 -0.29 2.31 11.24
C GLU A 82 -1.17 3.13 10.28
N GLU A 83 -0.73 4.33 9.88
CA GLU A 83 -1.44 5.11 8.86
C GLU A 83 -1.41 4.42 7.48
N LEU A 84 -0.29 3.78 7.12
CA LEU A 84 -0.17 3.03 5.88
C LEU A 84 -1.18 1.87 5.82
N ASP A 85 -1.33 1.11 6.91
CA ASP A 85 -2.35 0.06 7.02
C ASP A 85 -3.78 0.61 6.97
N LEU A 86 -4.04 1.73 7.64
CA LEU A 86 -5.35 2.40 7.59
C LEU A 86 -5.72 2.81 6.16
N ARG A 87 -4.77 3.37 5.40
CA ARG A 87 -4.96 3.71 3.99
C ARG A 87 -5.23 2.47 3.14
N ALA A 88 -4.52 1.36 3.38
CA ALA A 88 -4.78 0.09 2.71
C ALA A 88 -6.19 -0.44 3.00
N LYS A 89 -6.63 -0.36 4.26
CA LYS A 89 -7.99 -0.74 4.70
C LYS A 89 -9.07 0.11 4.02
N ILE A 90 -8.85 1.42 3.89
CA ILE A 90 -9.79 2.31 3.17
C ILE A 90 -9.91 1.89 1.70
N ILE A 91 -8.80 1.64 1.00
CA ILE A 91 -8.83 1.23 -0.42
C ILE A 91 -9.52 -0.14 -0.58
N ASP A 92 -9.30 -1.08 0.33
CA ASP A 92 -10.00 -2.37 0.30
C ASP A 92 -11.51 -2.22 0.56
N LEU A 93 -11.92 -1.33 1.45
CA LEU A 93 -13.33 -1.00 1.66
C LEU A 93 -13.96 -0.39 0.41
N MET A 94 -13.27 0.52 -0.27
CA MET A 94 -13.72 1.07 -1.56
C MET A 94 -13.93 -0.04 -2.59
N ARG A 95 -12.96 -0.97 -2.72
CA ARG A 95 -13.07 -2.14 -3.60
C ARG A 95 -14.27 -3.03 -3.24
N LYS A 96 -14.50 -3.30 -1.96
CA LYS A 96 -15.62 -4.10 -1.44
C LYS A 96 -16.97 -3.44 -1.69
N LEU A 97 -17.04 -2.11 -1.56
CA LEU A 97 -18.24 -1.33 -1.84
C LEU A 97 -18.55 -1.18 -3.34
N ASN A 98 -17.64 -1.67 -4.19
CA ASN A 98 -17.68 -1.61 -5.65
C ASN A 98 -17.46 -0.19 -6.20
N ILE A 99 -16.71 0.65 -5.48
CA ILE A 99 -16.24 1.95 -5.95
C ILE A 99 -15.07 1.69 -6.89
N ARG A 100 -15.34 1.68 -8.20
CA ARG A 100 -14.37 1.29 -9.25
C ARG A 100 -14.34 2.25 -10.44
N ASP A 101 -15.39 3.05 -10.61
CA ASP A 101 -15.39 4.09 -11.63
C ASP A 101 -14.34 5.15 -11.28
N TYR A 102 -13.66 5.68 -12.29
CA TYR A 102 -12.57 6.63 -12.10
C TYR A 102 -13.02 7.88 -11.34
N TRP A 103 -14.16 8.45 -11.70
CA TRP A 103 -14.67 9.68 -11.10
C TRP A 103 -15.17 9.42 -9.67
N GLU A 104 -15.85 8.30 -9.46
CA GLU A 104 -16.30 7.88 -8.14
C GLU A 104 -15.11 7.67 -7.18
N VAL A 105 -14.04 7.01 -7.66
CA VAL A 105 -12.80 6.84 -6.89
C VAL A 105 -12.18 8.19 -6.57
N TRP A 106 -12.05 9.08 -7.55
CA TRP A 106 -11.48 10.41 -7.37
C TRP A 106 -12.26 11.25 -6.35
N GLU A 107 -13.58 11.36 -6.50
CA GLU A 107 -14.45 12.09 -5.58
C GLU A 107 -14.36 11.53 -4.16
N THR A 108 -14.31 10.21 -4.05
CA THR A 108 -14.13 9.53 -2.75
C THR A 108 -12.78 9.89 -2.13
N LEU A 109 -11.68 9.90 -2.90
CA LEU A 109 -10.35 10.27 -2.41
C LEU A 109 -10.27 11.75 -1.99
N VAL A 110 -10.90 12.65 -2.75
CA VAL A 110 -11.00 14.07 -2.39
C VAL A 110 -11.78 14.23 -1.08
N TRP A 111 -12.90 13.51 -0.94
CA TRP A 111 -13.68 13.52 0.29
C TRP A 111 -12.86 12.98 1.47
N ILE A 112 -12.15 11.85 1.31
CA ILE A 112 -11.25 11.27 2.33
C ILE A 112 -10.22 12.29 2.79
N HIS A 113 -9.57 12.98 1.85
CA HIS A 113 -8.56 14.00 2.14
C HIS A 113 -9.15 15.15 2.99
N ASN A 114 -10.38 15.57 2.70
CA ASN A 114 -11.03 16.68 3.40
C ASN A 114 -11.54 16.32 4.80
N VAL A 115 -11.99 15.08 5.02
CA VAL A 115 -12.57 14.67 6.32
C VAL A 115 -11.55 14.02 7.27
N GLY A 116 -10.43 13.53 6.75
CA GLY A 116 -9.43 12.76 7.48
C GLY A 116 -9.66 11.24 7.41
N LEU A 117 -8.58 10.47 7.58
CA LEU A 117 -8.56 9.02 7.35
C LEU A 117 -9.47 8.26 8.32
N GLU A 118 -9.50 8.63 9.59
CA GLU A 118 -10.26 7.93 10.63
C GLU A 118 -11.76 8.06 10.40
N LYS A 119 -12.24 9.28 10.14
CA LYS A 119 -13.65 9.54 9.83
C LYS A 119 -14.06 8.86 8.52
N ALA A 120 -13.17 8.89 7.53
CA ALA A 120 -13.38 8.22 6.26
C ALA A 120 -13.53 6.70 6.44
N TYR A 121 -12.58 6.09 7.15
CA TYR A 121 -12.58 4.67 7.46
C TYR A 121 -13.85 4.26 8.19
N GLU A 122 -14.25 4.97 9.25
CA GLU A 122 -15.45 4.64 10.01
C GLU A 122 -16.73 4.68 9.16
N LYS A 123 -16.88 5.69 8.29
CA LYS A 123 -18.04 5.77 7.39
C LYS A 123 -18.06 4.61 6.40
N LEU A 124 -16.94 4.35 5.73
CA LEU A 124 -16.84 3.26 4.73
C LEU A 124 -17.01 1.90 5.38
N LYS A 125 -16.46 1.70 6.59
CA LYS A 125 -16.61 0.49 7.40
C LYS A 125 -18.08 0.23 7.73
N ARG A 126 -18.82 1.26 8.18
CA ARG A 126 -20.27 1.14 8.45
C ARG A 126 -21.07 0.82 7.19
N GLN A 127 -20.77 1.47 6.07
CA GLN A 127 -21.42 1.18 4.79
C GLN A 127 -21.16 -0.25 4.33
N ALA A 128 -19.91 -0.73 4.45
CA ALA A 128 -19.54 -2.08 4.10
C ALA A 128 -20.22 -3.10 5.02
N MET A 129 -20.26 -2.86 6.34
CA MET A 129 -20.98 -3.70 7.29
C MET A 129 -22.47 -3.80 6.95
N PHE A 130 -23.12 -2.67 6.61
CA PHE A 130 -24.54 -2.68 6.26
C PHE A 130 -24.82 -3.45 4.96
N LYS A 131 -23.95 -3.30 3.95
CA LYS A 131 -24.16 -3.89 2.61
C LYS A 131 -23.70 -5.34 2.51
N LEU A 132 -22.64 -5.72 3.22
CA LEU A 132 -21.94 -7.01 3.05
C LEU A 132 -21.89 -7.86 4.33
N GLY A 133 -22.32 -7.32 5.47
CA GLY A 133 -22.26 -7.98 6.77
C GLY A 133 -20.90 -7.86 7.48
N PRO A 134 -20.81 -8.33 8.75
CA PRO A 134 -19.60 -8.21 9.58
C PRO A 134 -18.35 -8.90 9.00
N GLN A 135 -18.53 -10.01 8.29
CA GLN A 135 -17.47 -10.79 7.66
C GLN A 135 -16.69 -10.03 6.58
N ALA A 136 -17.22 -8.91 6.08
CA ALA A 136 -16.53 -8.06 5.12
C ALA A 136 -15.47 -7.17 5.77
N ILE A 137 -15.40 -7.11 7.09
CA ILE A 137 -14.45 -6.31 7.84
C ILE A 137 -13.36 -7.22 8.41
N THR A 138 -12.11 -6.78 8.31
CA THR A 138 -10.97 -7.43 8.97
C THR A 138 -10.33 -6.46 9.94
N ASP A 139 -10.01 -6.94 11.13
CA ASP A 139 -9.21 -6.20 12.11
C ASP A 139 -7.71 -6.45 11.92
N GLU A 140 -7.34 -7.53 11.21
CA GLU A 140 -5.94 -7.83 10.88
C GLU A 140 -5.35 -6.79 9.92
N PRO A 141 -4.04 -6.49 10.02
CA PRO A 141 -3.35 -5.68 9.03
C PRO A 141 -3.50 -6.28 7.62
N LEU A 142 -3.80 -5.42 6.64
CA LEU A 142 -3.90 -5.87 5.24
C LEU A 142 -2.53 -6.00 4.60
N ILE A 143 -1.56 -5.22 5.06
CA ILE A 143 -0.18 -5.30 4.60
C ILE A 143 0.51 -6.37 5.44
N LYS A 144 0.72 -7.53 4.85
CA LYS A 144 1.44 -8.64 5.49
C LYS A 144 2.84 -8.19 5.85
N GLY A 145 3.20 -8.34 7.13
CA GLY A 145 4.49 -7.92 7.67
C GLY A 145 4.46 -6.60 8.43
N LEU A 146 3.30 -5.94 8.60
CA LEU A 146 3.07 -4.86 9.57
C LEU A 146 2.62 -5.35 10.95
#